data_AF-A0A4P9WTK1-F1
#
_entry.id   AF-A0A4P9WTK1-F1
#
_cell.length_a   1.000
_cell.length_b   1.000
_cell.length_c   1.000
_cell.angle_alpha   90.00
_cell.angle_beta   90.00
_cell.angle_gamma   90.00
#
_symmetry.space_group_name_H-M   'P 1'
#
loop_
_entity.id
_entity.type
_entity.pdbx_description
1 polymer ?
#
loop_
_entity_poly.entity_id
_entity_poly.type
_entity_poly.pdbx_seq_one_letter_code
_entity_poly.pdbx_strand_id
1 'polypeptide(L)'
;MSRISKYFLRIIIRGVDRFHTELQNAASGVSDPQARSKGAHASTSPERIHALVEMLHGIWSDMKDDATNNKFVDQALARVPLASVMARLIVCLPEGQHRSVVADRLLNTLVRYEASRDPGLRRTVRVAIADSVSILGKSYFGLVLKEATHVLRRSFYAHAVPSLVLTMLYRVRMDADDIQALEQPLWELMREDMVGVLDEQRRAPALEGKVHEMRTCTSFTILKYLSASLPVARINAFLAPIRELLLNTMSPQVVRQMRHALSSIRQGLLMPASLAATGGNGETLAKAPGQDV
;
A
#
# COMPACT_ATOMS: atom_id res chain seq x y z
N MET A 1 18.97 -5.58 16.28
CA MET A 1 19.33 -4.27 15.67
C MET A 1 20.31 -3.47 16.54
N SER A 2 21.52 -3.21 16.04
CA SER A 2 22.46 -2.29 16.70
C SER A 2 21.88 -0.86 16.72
N ARG A 3 21.97 -0.16 17.86
CA ARG A 3 21.50 1.23 18.02
C ARG A 3 22.08 2.16 16.94
N ILE A 4 23.30 1.88 16.48
CA ILE A 4 24.04 2.63 15.47
C ILE A 4 23.31 2.65 14.12
N SER A 5 22.71 1.53 13.70
CA SER A 5 21.95 1.44 12.46
C SER A 5 20.70 2.33 12.47
N LYS A 6 20.00 2.43 13.61
CA LYS A 6 18.80 3.30 13.75
C LYS A 6 19.14 4.79 13.71
N TYR A 7 20.26 5.21 14.31
CA TYR A 7 20.71 6.60 14.24
C TYR A 7 21.17 6.97 12.83
N PHE A 8 21.94 6.08 12.19
CA PHE A 8 22.38 6.27 10.81
C PHE A 8 21.17 6.38 9.86
N LEU A 9 20.18 5.52 10.00
CA LEU A 9 18.91 5.61 9.26
C LEU A 9 18.21 6.96 9.50
N ARG A 10 18.13 7.40 10.76
CA ARG A 10 17.50 8.68 11.11
C ARG A 10 18.24 9.88 10.54
N ILE A 11 19.56 9.82 10.48
CA ILE A 11 20.40 10.87 9.89
C ILE A 11 20.19 10.91 8.38
N ILE A 12 20.17 9.75 7.69
CA ILE A 12 19.87 9.68 6.26
C ILE A 12 18.47 10.19 5.97
N ILE A 13 17.46 9.72 6.72
CA ILE A 13 16.07 10.17 6.58
C ILE A 13 15.99 11.69 6.71
N ARG A 14 16.57 12.27 7.78
CA ARG A 14 16.54 13.73 8.00
C ARG A 14 17.35 14.51 6.97
N GLY A 15 18.48 13.98 6.53
CA GLY A 15 19.30 14.59 5.49
C GLY A 15 18.56 14.66 4.16
N VAL A 16 17.88 13.57 3.79
CA VAL A 16 17.06 13.51 2.58
C VAL A 16 15.79 14.35 2.70
N ASP A 17 15.12 14.37 3.85
CA ASP A 17 13.95 15.22 4.06
C ASP A 17 14.31 16.71 3.95
N ARG A 18 15.47 17.11 4.50
CA ARG A 18 16.00 18.47 4.34
C ARG A 18 16.30 18.78 2.87
N PHE A 19 16.98 17.86 2.18
CA PHE A 19 17.30 18.00 0.76
C PHE A 19 16.05 18.10 -0.13
N HIS A 20 15.03 17.28 0.14
CA HIS A 20 13.76 17.32 -0.56
C HIS A 20 13.03 18.65 -0.35
N THR A 21 13.04 19.16 0.88
CA THR A 21 12.44 20.45 1.23
C THR A 21 13.17 21.60 0.53
N GLU A 22 14.50 21.58 0.51
CA GLU A 22 15.33 22.57 -0.19
C GLU A 22 15.09 22.55 -1.71
N LEU A 23 14.92 21.37 -2.32
CA LEU A 23 14.56 21.24 -3.73
C LEU A 23 13.13 21.75 -4.04
N GLN A 24 12.16 21.44 -3.18
CA GLN A 24 10.80 21.96 -3.33
C GLN A 24 10.73 23.48 -3.18
N ASN A 25 11.48 24.05 -2.23
CA ASN A 25 11.58 25.49 -2.03
C ASN A 25 12.25 26.19 -3.24
N ALA A 26 13.30 25.57 -3.80
CA ALA A 26 13.94 26.06 -5.02
C ALA A 26 13.00 26.02 -6.25
N ALA A 27 12.12 25.03 -6.34
CA ALA A 27 11.15 24.89 -7.42
C ALA A 27 9.91 25.81 -7.27
N SER A 28 9.52 26.15 -6.04
CA SER A 28 8.33 26.97 -5.73
C SER A 28 8.62 28.48 -5.62
N GLY A 29 9.88 28.91 -5.80
CA GLY A 29 10.24 30.33 -5.92
C GLY A 29 10.07 31.17 -4.65
N VAL A 30 9.81 30.55 -3.49
CA VAL A 30 9.73 31.24 -2.19
C VAL A 30 11.15 31.64 -1.79
N SER A 31 11.53 32.83 -2.25
CA SER A 31 12.89 33.36 -2.18
C SER A 31 13.06 34.19 -0.92
N ASP A 32 14.01 33.81 -0.07
CA ASP A 32 14.58 34.67 0.95
C ASP A 32 15.25 35.89 0.24
N PRO A 33 14.95 37.15 0.61
CA PRO A 33 15.35 38.33 -0.18
C PRO A 33 16.87 38.57 -0.31
N GLN A 34 17.71 37.83 0.43
CA GLN A 34 19.15 38.07 0.52
C GLN A 34 20.04 37.14 -0.34
N ALA A 35 19.47 36.17 -1.06
CA ALA A 35 20.24 35.22 -1.87
C ALA A 35 20.40 35.63 -3.37
N ARG A 36 20.28 36.92 -3.70
CA ARG A 36 20.51 37.44 -5.06
C ARG A 36 21.99 37.78 -5.30
N SER A 37 22.87 36.77 -5.34
CA SER A 37 24.14 36.87 -6.08
C SER A 37 24.80 35.51 -6.30
N LYS A 38 24.11 34.63 -7.02
CA LYS A 38 24.73 33.60 -7.89
C LYS A 38 23.60 32.92 -8.66
N GLY A 39 23.29 33.47 -9.82
CA GLY A 39 22.44 32.81 -10.79
C GLY A 39 23.12 31.52 -11.25
N ALA A 40 22.51 30.39 -10.93
CA ALA A 40 22.64 29.15 -11.68
C ALA A 40 21.25 28.53 -11.69
N HIS A 41 20.69 28.38 -12.88
CA HIS A 41 19.43 27.70 -13.12
C HIS A 41 19.34 26.42 -12.27
N ALA A 42 18.20 26.20 -11.63
CA ALA A 42 17.87 24.96 -10.93
C ALA A 42 17.65 23.79 -11.92
N SER A 43 18.59 23.57 -12.83
CA SER A 43 18.79 22.27 -13.46
C SER A 43 19.65 21.46 -12.49
N THR A 44 19.09 20.38 -11.95
CA THR A 44 19.86 19.38 -11.22
C THR A 44 21.01 18.93 -12.13
N SER A 45 22.26 19.29 -11.81
CA SER A 45 23.43 18.91 -12.63
C SER A 45 23.37 17.41 -12.97
N PRO A 46 23.69 16.98 -14.20
CA PRO A 46 23.72 15.56 -14.59
C PRO A 46 24.50 14.69 -13.60
N GLU A 47 25.56 15.24 -13.01
CA GLU A 47 26.39 14.60 -11.98
C GLU A 47 25.61 14.33 -10.69
N ARG A 48 24.73 15.26 -10.27
CA ARG A 48 23.87 15.09 -9.09
C ARG A 48 22.79 14.04 -9.33
N ILE A 49 22.21 14.01 -10.52
CA ILE A 49 21.24 12.97 -10.92
C ILE A 49 21.92 11.60 -10.92
N HIS A 50 23.12 11.50 -11.49
CA HIS A 50 23.89 10.25 -11.50
C HIS A 50 24.22 9.78 -10.07
N ALA A 51 24.72 10.67 -9.20
CA ALA A 51 24.99 10.34 -7.79
C ALA A 51 23.74 9.87 -7.02
N LEU A 52 22.58 10.48 -7.28
CA LEU A 52 21.31 10.04 -6.70
C LEU A 52 20.91 8.64 -7.17
N VAL A 53 21.08 8.35 -8.47
CA VAL A 53 20.77 7.04 -9.05
C VAL A 53 21.70 5.96 -8.50
N GLU A 54 23.00 6.24 -8.36
CA GLU A 54 23.97 5.32 -7.75
C GLU A 54 23.65 5.04 -6.28
N MET A 55 23.30 6.08 -5.50
CA MET A 55 22.88 5.91 -4.11
C MET A 55 21.60 5.06 -4.01
N LEU A 56 20.63 5.31 -4.88
CA LEU A 56 19.40 4.50 -4.96
C LEU A 56 19.70 3.05 -5.33
N HIS A 57 20.63 2.82 -6.26
CA HIS A 57 21.03 1.47 -6.68
C HIS A 57 21.70 0.69 -5.54
N GLY A 58 22.60 1.33 -4.78
CA GLY A 58 23.25 0.71 -3.62
C GLY A 58 22.24 0.28 -2.54
N ILE A 59 21.33 1.18 -2.14
CA ILE A 59 20.28 0.86 -1.15
C ILE A 59 19.35 -0.24 -1.69
N TRP A 60 19.00 -0.19 -2.97
CA TRP A 60 18.12 -1.17 -3.60
C TRP A 60 18.74 -2.57 -3.70
N SER A 61 20.03 -2.68 -4.04
CA SER A 61 20.71 -3.97 -4.16
C SER A 61 20.66 -4.72 -2.83
N ASP A 62 21.00 -4.03 -1.75
CA ASP A 62 20.89 -4.53 -0.38
C ASP A 62 19.48 -4.99 -0.03
N MET A 63 18.46 -4.20 -0.38
CA MET A 63 17.06 -4.57 -0.14
C MET A 63 16.62 -5.77 -0.99
N LYS A 64 17.14 -5.94 -2.20
CA LYS A 64 16.76 -7.05 -3.08
C LYS A 64 17.28 -8.38 -2.53
N ASP A 65 18.52 -8.41 -2.06
CA ASP A 65 19.14 -9.63 -1.52
C ASP A 65 18.38 -10.12 -0.27
N ASP A 66 18.04 -9.19 0.62
CA ASP A 66 17.20 -9.46 1.80
C ASP A 66 15.81 -10.01 1.44
N ALA A 67 15.16 -9.46 0.40
CA ALA A 67 13.83 -9.89 -0.04
C ALA A 67 13.84 -11.34 -0.57
N THR A 68 14.96 -11.78 -1.12
CA THR A 68 15.12 -13.15 -1.63
C THR A 68 15.58 -14.15 -0.56
N ASN A 69 16.16 -13.68 0.54
CA ASN A 69 16.71 -14.53 1.58
C ASN A 69 16.03 -14.29 2.94
N ASN A 70 15.11 -15.20 3.27
CA ASN A 70 14.31 -15.17 4.49
C ASN A 70 15.12 -15.30 5.80
N LYS A 71 16.46 -15.41 5.74
CA LYS A 71 17.37 -15.36 6.90
C LYS A 71 17.73 -13.94 7.34
N PHE A 72 17.46 -12.92 6.53
CA PHE A 72 17.85 -11.53 6.81
C PHE A 72 16.69 -10.64 7.28
N VAL A 73 15.70 -11.20 7.98
CA VAL A 73 14.51 -10.45 8.45
C VAL A 73 14.89 -9.21 9.27
N ASP A 74 15.89 -9.31 10.15
CA ASP A 74 16.36 -8.16 10.96
C ASP A 74 16.98 -7.04 10.12
N GLN A 75 17.67 -7.39 9.03
CA GLN A 75 18.28 -6.43 8.10
C GLN A 75 17.20 -5.80 7.22
N ALA A 76 16.27 -6.62 6.73
CA ALA A 76 15.09 -6.17 6.00
C ALA A 76 14.27 -5.16 6.82
N LEU A 77 13.99 -5.47 8.10
CA LEU A 77 13.31 -4.56 9.02
C LEU A 77 14.06 -3.22 9.22
N ALA A 78 15.39 -3.23 9.09
CA ALA A 78 16.20 -2.01 9.16
C ALA A 78 16.10 -1.17 7.89
N ARG A 79 16.03 -1.84 6.73
CA ARG A 79 16.12 -1.22 5.41
C ARG A 79 14.76 -0.82 4.84
N VAL A 80 13.70 -1.55 5.11
CA VAL A 80 12.34 -1.26 4.60
C VAL A 80 11.88 0.18 4.87
N PRO A 81 12.12 0.80 6.05
CA PRO A 81 11.76 2.21 6.26
C PRO A 81 12.46 3.20 5.31
N LEU A 82 13.63 2.85 4.76
CA LEU A 82 14.33 3.65 3.75
C LEU A 82 13.56 3.74 2.44
N ALA A 83 12.62 2.84 2.17
CA ALA A 83 11.84 2.89 0.94
C ALA A 83 11.09 4.21 0.75
N SER A 84 10.54 4.76 1.83
CA SER A 84 9.88 6.08 1.79
C SER A 84 10.85 7.21 1.44
N VAL A 85 12.11 7.08 1.88
CA VAL A 85 13.21 8.01 1.55
C VAL A 85 13.57 7.87 0.08
N MET A 86 13.73 6.65 -0.40
CA MET A 86 13.99 6.36 -1.80
C MET A 86 12.87 6.90 -2.69
N ALA A 87 11.61 6.75 -2.30
CA ALA A 87 10.47 7.34 -3.01
C ALA A 87 10.61 8.87 -3.13
N ARG A 88 11.01 9.57 -2.06
CA ARG A 88 11.27 11.02 -2.12
C ARG A 88 12.43 11.38 -3.04
N LEU A 89 13.51 10.61 -3.03
CA LEU A 89 14.64 10.79 -3.94
C LEU A 89 14.24 10.55 -5.40
N ILE A 90 13.42 9.53 -5.67
CA ILE A 90 12.91 9.22 -7.00
C ILE A 90 12.05 10.37 -7.54
N VAL A 91 11.26 11.03 -6.68
CA VAL A 91 10.49 12.23 -7.07
C VAL A 91 11.39 13.38 -7.50
N CYS A 92 12.64 13.45 -7.00
CA CYS A 92 13.60 14.48 -7.39
C CYS A 92 14.25 14.21 -8.76
N LEU A 93 14.07 13.02 -9.34
CA LEU A 93 14.53 12.73 -10.69
C LEU A 93 13.63 13.43 -11.72
N PRO A 94 14.18 13.85 -12.87
CA PRO A 94 13.37 14.37 -13.97
C PRO A 94 12.26 13.38 -14.35
N GLU A 95 11.08 13.91 -14.67
CA GLU A 95 9.98 13.10 -15.18
C GLU A 95 10.40 12.42 -16.49
N GLY A 96 10.14 11.13 -16.59
CA GLY A 96 10.53 10.32 -17.73
C GLY A 96 10.65 8.84 -17.38
N GLN A 97 10.96 8.05 -18.41
CA GLN A 97 10.97 6.59 -18.32
C GLN A 97 11.93 6.06 -17.25
N HIS A 98 13.07 6.73 -17.05
CA HIS A 98 14.04 6.33 -16.03
C HIS A 98 13.45 6.43 -14.61
N ARG A 99 12.73 7.52 -14.29
CA ARG A 99 12.09 7.71 -12.99
C ARG A 99 11.05 6.61 -12.71
N SER A 100 10.21 6.31 -13.70
CA SER A 100 9.20 5.25 -13.58
C SER A 100 9.83 3.88 -13.37
N VAL A 101 10.88 3.53 -14.12
CA VAL A 101 11.59 2.25 -13.97
C VAL A 101 12.18 2.09 -12.58
N VAL A 102 12.77 3.14 -12.00
CA VAL A 102 13.32 3.09 -10.64
C VAL A 102 12.22 2.96 -9.59
N ALA A 103 11.11 3.69 -9.75
CA ALA A 103 9.92 3.56 -8.91
C ALA A 103 9.36 2.12 -8.93
N ASP A 104 9.18 1.55 -10.11
CA ASP A 104 8.68 0.19 -10.29
C ASP A 104 9.60 -0.84 -9.63
N ARG A 105 10.92 -0.68 -9.79
CA ARG A 105 11.90 -1.58 -9.15
C ARG A 105 11.82 -1.54 -7.63
N LEU A 106 11.65 -0.35 -7.04
CA LEU A 106 11.48 -0.20 -5.60
C LEU A 106 10.20 -0.90 -5.13
N LEU A 107 9.06 -0.59 -5.75
CA LEU A 107 7.76 -1.13 -5.38
C LEU A 107 7.71 -2.66 -5.56
N ASN A 108 8.25 -3.19 -6.66
CA ASN A 108 8.31 -4.63 -6.89
C ASN A 108 9.19 -5.35 -5.85
N THR A 109 10.28 -4.72 -5.39
CA THR A 109 11.08 -5.26 -4.28
C THR A 109 10.31 -5.28 -2.98
N LEU A 110 9.56 -4.21 -2.67
CA LEU A 110 8.71 -4.18 -1.49
C LEU A 110 7.61 -5.24 -1.53
N VAL A 111 6.93 -5.39 -2.67
CA VAL A 111 5.90 -6.43 -2.87
C VAL A 111 6.47 -7.83 -2.63
N ARG A 112 7.71 -8.11 -3.03
CA ARG A 112 8.35 -9.40 -2.74
C ARG A 112 8.51 -9.68 -1.25
N TYR A 113 8.73 -8.66 -0.42
CA TYR A 113 8.81 -8.85 1.04
C TYR A 113 7.48 -9.29 1.68
N GLU A 114 6.33 -9.03 1.05
CA GLU A 114 5.05 -9.55 1.55
C GLU A 114 5.00 -11.09 1.54
N ALA A 115 5.85 -11.75 0.75
CA ALA A 115 5.98 -13.20 0.76
C ALA A 115 6.80 -13.73 1.95
N SER A 116 7.28 -12.86 2.84
CA SER A 116 8.01 -13.26 4.05
C SER A 116 7.11 -14.00 5.03
N ARG A 117 7.73 -14.95 5.76
CA ARG A 117 7.06 -15.67 6.86
C ARG A 117 6.82 -14.79 8.08
N ASP A 118 7.63 -13.75 8.28
CA ASP A 118 7.56 -12.91 9.46
C ASP A 118 6.40 -11.89 9.38
N PRO A 119 5.41 -11.95 10.28
CA PRO A 119 4.28 -11.02 10.28
C PRO A 119 4.68 -9.58 10.59
N GLY A 120 5.76 -9.37 11.36
CA GLY A 120 6.28 -8.05 11.70
C GLY A 120 6.82 -7.34 10.46
N LEU A 121 7.63 -8.04 9.68
CA LEU A 121 8.18 -7.56 8.41
C LEU A 121 7.06 -7.24 7.42
N ARG A 122 6.07 -8.12 7.23
CA ARG A 122 4.91 -7.84 6.37
C ARG A 122 4.22 -6.55 6.79
N ARG A 123 3.91 -6.36 8.08
CA ARG A 123 3.27 -5.12 8.56
C ARG A 123 4.11 -3.88 8.24
N THR A 124 5.43 -3.93 8.50
CA THR A 124 6.34 -2.81 8.21
C THR A 124 6.41 -2.51 6.71
N VAL A 125 6.43 -3.56 5.88
CA VAL A 125 6.46 -3.44 4.41
C VAL A 125 5.17 -2.83 3.87
N ARG A 126 3.98 -3.24 4.33
CA ARG A 126 2.70 -2.62 3.90
C ARG A 126 2.68 -1.11 4.13
N VAL A 127 3.12 -0.68 5.32
CA VAL A 127 3.21 0.75 5.65
C VAL A 127 4.21 1.44 4.72
N ALA A 128 5.39 0.84 4.50
CA ALA A 128 6.40 1.41 3.61
C ALA A 128 5.95 1.48 2.14
N ILE A 129 5.21 0.47 1.64
CA ILE A 129 4.61 0.48 0.30
C ILE A 129 3.60 1.62 0.20
N ALA A 130 2.68 1.71 1.16
CA ALA A 130 1.63 2.71 1.15
C ALA A 130 2.19 4.15 1.24
N ASP A 131 3.21 4.37 2.09
CA ASP A 131 3.92 5.65 2.18
C ASP A 131 4.65 5.97 0.87
N SER A 132 5.34 4.98 0.28
CA SER A 132 6.05 5.16 -0.99
C SER A 132 5.10 5.51 -2.12
N VAL A 133 3.95 4.84 -2.22
CA VAL A 133 2.90 5.16 -3.21
C VAL A 133 2.31 6.54 -2.97
N SER A 134 2.08 6.93 -1.71
CA SER A 134 1.60 8.28 -1.38
C SER A 134 2.59 9.37 -1.82
N ILE A 135 3.90 9.09 -1.83
CA ILE A 135 4.95 10.03 -2.24
C ILE A 135 5.11 10.04 -3.77
N LEU A 136 5.15 8.87 -4.40
CA LEU A 136 5.36 8.72 -5.84
C LEU A 136 4.14 9.16 -6.66
N GLY A 137 2.94 8.94 -6.13
CA GLY A 137 1.67 9.28 -6.75
C GLY A 137 0.69 8.11 -6.80
N LYS A 138 -0.61 8.44 -6.79
CA LYS A 138 -1.74 7.48 -6.82
C LYS A 138 -1.76 6.56 -8.05
N SER A 139 -1.14 6.97 -9.16
CA SER A 139 -1.00 6.15 -10.38
C SER A 139 -0.28 4.81 -10.14
N TYR A 140 0.60 4.74 -9.13
CA TYR A 140 1.30 3.51 -8.77
C TYR A 140 0.43 2.51 -7.98
N PHE A 141 -0.75 2.91 -7.50
CA PHE A 141 -1.63 2.01 -6.73
C PHE A 141 -2.01 0.77 -7.54
N GLY A 142 -2.48 0.97 -8.79
CA GLY A 142 -2.88 -0.12 -9.67
C GLY A 142 -1.72 -1.05 -10.03
N LEU A 143 -0.52 -0.50 -10.17
CA LEU A 143 0.70 -1.27 -10.45
C LEU A 143 1.05 -2.19 -9.27
N VAL A 144 1.02 -1.65 -8.05
CA VAL A 144 1.26 -2.44 -6.82
C VAL A 144 0.19 -3.51 -6.65
N LEU A 145 -1.09 -3.19 -6.86
CA LEU A 145 -2.19 -4.16 -6.78
C LEU A 145 -1.98 -5.32 -7.76
N LYS A 146 -1.64 -5.01 -9.02
CA LYS A 146 -1.37 -6.02 -10.05
C LYS A 146 -0.18 -6.89 -9.69
N GLU A 147 0.94 -6.29 -9.29
CA GLU A 147 2.15 -7.04 -8.94
C GLU A 147 1.95 -7.88 -7.68
N ALA A 148 1.32 -7.33 -6.62
CA ALA A 148 1.05 -8.06 -5.39
C ALA A 148 0.14 -9.26 -5.65
N THR A 149 -0.89 -9.08 -6.48
CA THR A 149 -1.74 -10.18 -6.93
C THR A 149 -0.92 -11.22 -7.68
N HIS A 150 -0.05 -10.82 -8.61
CA HIS A 150 0.78 -11.75 -9.37
C HIS A 150 1.76 -12.55 -8.48
N VAL A 151 2.49 -11.86 -7.60
CA VAL A 151 3.53 -12.44 -6.73
C VAL A 151 2.91 -13.35 -5.66
N LEU A 152 1.82 -12.93 -5.02
CA LEU A 152 1.30 -13.60 -3.84
C LEU A 152 0.21 -14.61 -4.13
N ARG A 153 -0.47 -14.56 -5.29
CA ARG A 153 -1.64 -15.41 -5.62
C ARG A 153 -1.37 -16.92 -5.53
N ARG A 154 -0.13 -17.37 -5.78
CA ARG A 154 0.26 -18.79 -5.67
C ARG A 154 1.04 -19.11 -4.40
N SER A 155 1.17 -18.15 -3.49
CA SER A 155 1.91 -18.30 -2.25
C SER A 155 0.98 -18.65 -1.09
N PHE A 156 1.54 -19.21 -0.03
CA PHE A 156 0.85 -19.37 1.27
C PHE A 156 0.38 -18.04 1.87
N TYR A 157 0.91 -16.91 1.40
CA TYR A 157 0.61 -15.56 1.87
C TYR A 157 -0.33 -14.81 0.94
N ALA A 158 -1.11 -15.48 0.08
CA ALA A 158 -2.07 -14.83 -0.81
C ALA A 158 -3.07 -13.93 -0.05
N HIS A 159 -3.39 -14.27 1.20
CA HIS A 159 -4.19 -13.46 2.14
C HIS A 159 -3.56 -12.12 2.57
N ALA A 160 -2.28 -11.91 2.28
CA ALA A 160 -1.61 -10.64 2.52
C ALA A 160 -2.08 -9.55 1.55
N VAL A 161 -2.53 -9.91 0.33
CA VAL A 161 -2.92 -8.93 -0.71
C VAL A 161 -4.09 -8.05 -0.25
N PRO A 162 -5.24 -8.58 0.23
CA PRO A 162 -6.32 -7.74 0.75
C PRO A 162 -5.87 -6.81 1.91
N SER A 163 -4.97 -7.29 2.76
CA SER A 163 -4.45 -6.50 3.89
C SER A 163 -3.53 -5.36 3.44
N LEU A 164 -2.70 -5.59 2.40
CA LEU A 164 -1.90 -4.56 1.75
C LEU A 164 -2.79 -3.50 1.12
N VAL A 165 -3.79 -3.92 0.32
CA VAL A 165 -4.73 -3.01 -0.36
C VAL A 165 -5.46 -2.13 0.65
N LEU A 166 -5.96 -2.72 1.74
CA LEU A 166 -6.62 -1.94 2.79
C LEU A 166 -5.68 -0.89 3.40
N THR A 167 -4.42 -1.28 3.68
CA THR A 167 -3.41 -0.35 4.21
C THR A 167 -3.13 0.79 3.24
N MET A 168 -3.06 0.50 1.94
CA MET A 168 -2.87 1.52 0.91
C MET A 168 -4.09 2.44 0.80
N LEU A 169 -5.30 1.90 0.82
CA LEU A 169 -6.55 2.68 0.79
C LEU A 169 -6.63 3.69 1.93
N TYR A 170 -6.14 3.34 3.13
CA TYR A 170 -6.11 4.25 4.27
C TYR A 170 -5.05 5.34 4.19
N ARG A 171 -3.95 5.15 3.47
CA ARG A 171 -2.81 6.08 3.48
C ARG A 171 -2.68 6.89 2.20
N VAL A 172 -3.12 6.34 1.08
CA VAL A 172 -3.11 7.00 -0.23
C VAL A 172 -4.43 7.75 -0.38
N ARG A 173 -4.36 9.06 -0.54
CA ARG A 173 -5.54 9.88 -0.82
C ARG A 173 -6.03 9.58 -2.24
N MET A 174 -7.23 9.01 -2.31
CA MET A 174 -7.89 8.63 -3.55
C MET A 174 -9.23 9.35 -3.63
N ASP A 175 -9.53 9.92 -4.79
CA ASP A 175 -10.85 10.48 -5.09
C ASP A 175 -11.79 9.40 -5.68
N ALA A 176 -13.03 9.79 -5.95
CA ALA A 176 -14.04 8.88 -6.47
C ALA A 176 -13.68 8.33 -7.87
N ASP A 177 -12.95 9.10 -8.68
CA ASP A 177 -12.55 8.74 -10.03
C ASP A 177 -11.37 7.76 -10.00
N ASP A 178 -10.43 7.93 -9.08
CA ASP A 178 -9.35 6.97 -8.83
C ASP A 178 -9.89 5.61 -8.40
N ILE A 179 -10.85 5.63 -7.47
CA ILE A 179 -11.51 4.41 -6.99
C ILE A 179 -12.27 3.75 -8.13
N GLN A 180 -12.93 4.53 -9.00
CA GLN A 180 -13.60 4.02 -10.20
C GLN A 180 -12.63 3.30 -11.14
N ALA A 181 -11.47 3.89 -11.41
CA ALA A 181 -10.46 3.31 -12.29
C ALA A 181 -9.92 1.96 -11.76
N LEU A 182 -9.96 1.77 -10.43
CA LEU A 182 -9.49 0.56 -9.76
C LEU A 182 -10.61 -0.41 -9.37
N GLU A 183 -11.86 -0.09 -9.69
CA GLU A 183 -13.02 -0.84 -9.20
C GLU A 183 -13.01 -2.30 -9.67
N GLN A 184 -12.74 -2.54 -10.97
CA GLN A 184 -12.68 -3.90 -11.50
C GLN A 184 -11.60 -4.77 -10.82
N PRO A 185 -10.31 -4.38 -10.77
CA PRO A 185 -9.30 -5.22 -10.13
C PRO A 185 -9.52 -5.36 -8.62
N LEU A 186 -10.10 -4.35 -7.95
CA LEU A 186 -10.50 -4.46 -6.54
C LEU A 186 -11.62 -5.49 -6.37
N TRP A 187 -12.63 -5.49 -7.23
CA TRP A 187 -13.71 -6.48 -7.17
C TRP A 187 -13.23 -7.90 -7.44
N GLU A 188 -12.31 -8.10 -8.38
CA GLU A 188 -11.71 -9.40 -8.64
C GLU A 188 -10.98 -9.93 -7.40
N LEU A 189 -10.18 -9.09 -6.74
CA LEU A 189 -9.51 -9.44 -5.49
C LEU A 189 -10.51 -9.75 -4.37
N MET A 190 -11.51 -8.88 -4.16
CA MET A 190 -12.49 -9.05 -3.09
C MET A 190 -13.35 -10.29 -3.30
N ARG A 191 -13.73 -10.60 -4.55
CA ARG A 191 -14.48 -11.82 -4.89
C ARG A 191 -13.68 -13.06 -4.51
N GLU A 192 -12.39 -13.08 -4.85
CA GLU A 192 -11.49 -14.18 -4.51
C GLU A 192 -11.38 -14.38 -2.98
N ASP A 193 -11.27 -13.29 -2.22
CA ASP A 193 -11.16 -13.30 -0.75
C ASP A 193 -12.46 -13.68 -0.01
N MET A 194 -13.62 -13.34 -0.59
CA MET A 194 -14.94 -13.60 0.02
C MET A 194 -15.51 -14.98 -0.33
N VAL A 195 -15.32 -15.45 -1.56
CA VAL A 195 -15.98 -16.68 -2.07
C VAL A 195 -15.08 -17.55 -2.95
N GLY A 196 -13.83 -17.14 -3.20
CA GLY A 196 -12.87 -17.90 -4.00
C GLY A 196 -11.94 -18.78 -3.17
N VAL A 197 -10.76 -19.07 -3.72
CA VAL A 197 -9.77 -19.99 -3.15
C VAL A 197 -9.28 -19.51 -1.78
N LEU A 198 -9.18 -18.19 -1.57
CA LEU A 198 -8.80 -17.65 -0.27
C LEU A 198 -9.86 -17.99 0.79
N ASP A 199 -11.15 -17.87 0.47
CA ASP A 199 -12.19 -18.24 1.44
C ASP A 199 -12.20 -19.74 1.74
N GLU A 200 -11.86 -20.58 0.76
CA GLU A 200 -11.68 -22.03 0.96
C GLU A 200 -10.47 -22.32 1.86
N GLN A 201 -9.32 -21.69 1.63
CA GLN A 201 -8.12 -21.82 2.45
C GLN A 201 -8.36 -21.41 3.90
N ARG A 202 -9.12 -20.33 4.11
CA ARG A 202 -9.53 -19.85 5.45
C ARG A 202 -10.35 -20.87 6.22
N ARG A 203 -11.14 -21.69 5.52
CA ARG A 203 -12.02 -22.71 6.11
C ARG A 203 -11.38 -24.09 6.20
N ALA A 204 -10.19 -24.28 5.63
CA ALA A 204 -9.45 -25.53 5.71
C ALA A 204 -8.90 -25.72 7.14
N PRO A 205 -9.33 -26.75 7.90
CA PRO A 205 -8.91 -26.95 9.28
C PRO A 205 -7.39 -27.10 9.43
N ALA A 206 -6.74 -27.69 8.42
CA ALA A 206 -5.30 -27.86 8.38
C ALA A 206 -4.52 -26.54 8.25
N LEU A 207 -5.17 -25.44 7.89
CA LEU A 207 -4.56 -24.12 7.67
C LEU A 207 -5.07 -23.05 8.65
N GLU A 208 -6.13 -23.35 9.40
CA GLU A 208 -6.76 -22.44 10.34
C GLU A 208 -5.76 -21.88 11.36
N GLY A 209 -5.70 -20.55 11.47
CA GLY A 209 -4.89 -19.87 12.46
C GLY A 209 -3.37 -19.85 12.24
N LYS A 210 -2.84 -20.46 11.17
CA LYS A 210 -1.38 -20.47 10.86
C LYS A 210 -0.83 -19.11 10.48
N VAL A 211 -1.67 -18.22 9.95
CA VAL A 211 -1.32 -16.85 9.57
C VAL A 211 -2.41 -15.93 10.10
N HIS A 212 -2.02 -14.82 10.74
CA HIS A 212 -2.98 -13.88 11.33
C HIS A 212 -3.96 -13.34 10.28
N GLU A 213 -3.46 -13.06 9.08
CA GLU A 213 -4.23 -12.58 7.94
C GLU A 213 -5.26 -13.59 7.39
N MET A 214 -5.14 -14.88 7.74
CA MET A 214 -6.13 -15.89 7.34
C MET A 214 -7.40 -15.86 8.19
N ARG A 215 -7.37 -15.26 9.39
CA ARG A 215 -8.47 -15.35 10.37
C ARG A 215 -9.69 -14.52 9.99
N THR A 216 -9.51 -13.48 9.18
CA THR A 216 -10.58 -12.54 8.82
C THR A 216 -10.60 -12.30 7.33
N CYS A 217 -11.78 -12.12 6.77
CA CYS A 217 -11.94 -11.63 5.40
C CYS A 217 -11.82 -10.10 5.41
N THR A 218 -10.64 -9.60 5.04
CA THR A 218 -10.34 -8.16 5.02
C THR A 218 -11.17 -7.42 3.97
N SER A 219 -11.65 -8.12 2.94
CA SER A 219 -12.47 -7.54 1.87
C SER A 219 -13.78 -6.92 2.35
N PHE A 220 -14.37 -7.41 3.46
CA PHE A 220 -15.53 -6.74 4.06
C PHE A 220 -15.20 -5.33 4.57
N THR A 221 -14.01 -5.15 5.15
CA THR A 221 -13.53 -3.84 5.59
C THR A 221 -13.20 -2.94 4.40
N ILE A 222 -12.65 -3.49 3.31
CA ILE A 222 -12.44 -2.76 2.06
C ILE A 222 -13.77 -2.25 1.52
N LEU A 223 -14.79 -3.11 1.41
CA LEU A 223 -16.13 -2.74 0.93
C LEU A 223 -16.74 -1.61 1.75
N LYS A 224 -16.61 -1.67 3.08
CA LYS A 224 -17.07 -0.62 3.98
C LYS A 224 -16.34 0.71 3.72
N TYR A 225 -15.03 0.67 3.50
CA TYR A 225 -14.26 1.88 3.21
C TYR A 225 -14.63 2.49 1.86
N LEU A 226 -14.71 1.66 0.80
CA LEU A 226 -15.06 2.12 -0.55
C LEU A 226 -16.47 2.71 -0.59
N SER A 227 -17.44 2.10 0.10
CA SER A 227 -18.81 2.60 0.10
C SER A 227 -18.99 3.92 0.86
N ALA A 228 -18.08 4.27 1.78
CA ALA A 228 -18.12 5.54 2.50
C ALA A 228 -17.78 6.76 1.61
N SER A 229 -17.01 6.55 0.54
CA SER A 229 -16.60 7.60 -0.41
C SER A 229 -17.36 7.54 -1.74
N LEU A 230 -18.39 6.68 -1.84
CA LEU A 230 -19.10 6.42 -3.08
C LEU A 230 -20.21 7.46 -3.31
N PRO A 231 -20.27 8.13 -4.48
CA PRO A 231 -21.39 9.00 -4.80
C PRO A 231 -22.69 8.20 -4.98
N VAL A 232 -23.82 8.77 -4.55
CA VAL A 232 -25.15 8.11 -4.55
C VAL A 232 -25.51 7.55 -5.93
N ALA A 233 -25.20 8.29 -7.01
CA ALA A 233 -25.46 7.89 -8.39
C ALA A 233 -24.78 6.56 -8.78
N ARG A 234 -23.71 6.15 -8.09
CA ARG A 234 -22.91 4.96 -8.41
C ARG A 234 -23.22 3.75 -7.55
N ILE A 235 -24.09 3.87 -6.55
CA ILE A 235 -24.45 2.76 -5.64
C ILE A 235 -24.96 1.54 -6.42
N ASN A 236 -25.83 1.75 -7.42
CA ASN A 236 -26.37 0.65 -8.22
C ASN A 236 -25.27 -0.11 -8.98
N ALA A 237 -24.32 0.62 -9.58
CA ALA A 237 -23.19 0.01 -10.28
C ALA A 237 -22.30 -0.77 -9.31
N PHE A 238 -22.00 -0.20 -8.14
CA PHE A 238 -21.18 -0.85 -7.11
C PHE A 238 -21.84 -2.11 -6.53
N LEU A 239 -23.17 -2.16 -6.48
CA LEU A 239 -23.92 -3.35 -6.02
C LEU A 239 -24.11 -4.42 -7.11
N ALA A 240 -23.90 -4.10 -8.38
CA ALA A 240 -24.14 -5.02 -9.49
C ALA A 240 -23.38 -6.36 -9.35
N PRO A 241 -22.07 -6.38 -9.00
CA PRO A 241 -21.34 -7.65 -8.84
C PRO A 241 -21.91 -8.56 -7.75
N ILE A 242 -22.43 -7.99 -6.66
CA ILE A 242 -23.08 -8.74 -5.57
C ILE A 242 -24.41 -9.31 -6.06
N ARG A 243 -25.20 -8.50 -6.77
CA ARG A 243 -26.48 -8.94 -7.34
C ARG A 243 -26.27 -10.09 -8.32
N GLU A 244 -25.32 -9.96 -9.23
CA GLU A 244 -24.97 -11.01 -10.19
C GLU A 244 -24.55 -12.29 -9.48
N LEU A 245 -23.71 -12.20 -8.43
CA LEU A 245 -23.30 -13.38 -7.67
C LEU A 245 -24.48 -14.07 -6.99
N LEU A 246 -25.40 -13.30 -6.41
CA LEU A 246 -26.60 -13.81 -5.74
C LEU A 246 -27.59 -14.45 -6.71
N LEU A 247 -27.76 -13.91 -7.91
CA LEU A 247 -28.67 -14.47 -8.92
C LEU A 247 -28.16 -15.80 -9.50
N ASN A 248 -26.83 -16.00 -9.51
CA ASN A 248 -26.21 -17.17 -10.14
C ASN A 248 -25.79 -18.26 -9.15
N THR A 249 -25.98 -18.06 -7.84
CA THR A 249 -25.53 -19.02 -6.83
C THR A 249 -26.66 -19.85 -6.23
N MET A 250 -26.40 -21.14 -6.00
CA MET A 250 -27.24 -22.02 -5.19
C MET A 250 -26.60 -22.35 -3.83
N SER A 251 -25.41 -21.78 -3.55
CA SER A 251 -24.67 -22.06 -2.32
C SER A 251 -25.18 -21.19 -1.17
N PRO A 252 -25.73 -21.78 -0.09
CA PRO A 252 -26.15 -21.02 1.09
C PRO A 252 -24.98 -20.25 1.72
N GLN A 253 -23.76 -20.73 1.52
CA GLN A 253 -22.56 -20.10 2.00
C GLN A 253 -22.23 -18.80 1.26
N VAL A 254 -22.33 -18.81 -0.08
CA VAL A 254 -22.17 -17.60 -0.89
C VAL A 254 -23.22 -16.56 -0.49
N VAL A 255 -24.47 -16.98 -0.27
CA VAL A 255 -25.54 -16.09 0.23
C VAL A 255 -25.17 -15.47 1.58
N ARG A 256 -24.62 -16.25 2.53
CA ARG A 256 -24.13 -15.71 3.81
C ARG A 256 -23.03 -14.66 3.61
N GLN A 257 -22.01 -14.96 2.80
CA GLN A 257 -20.92 -14.00 2.54
C GLN A 257 -21.44 -12.71 1.89
N MET A 258 -22.39 -12.80 0.96
CA MET A 258 -22.99 -11.62 0.35
C MET A 258 -23.85 -10.81 1.32
N ARG A 259 -24.51 -11.46 2.30
CA ARG A 259 -25.17 -10.72 3.40
C ARG A 259 -24.17 -9.93 4.23
N HIS A 260 -22.99 -10.50 4.52
CA HIS A 260 -21.91 -9.77 5.21
C HIS A 260 -21.37 -8.61 4.35
N ALA A 261 -21.20 -8.82 3.04
CA ALA A 261 -20.80 -7.78 2.10
C ALA A 261 -21.79 -6.61 2.10
N LEU A 262 -23.09 -6.88 1.93
CA LEU A 262 -24.16 -5.87 1.95
C LEU A 262 -24.23 -5.14 3.29
N SER A 263 -24.09 -5.86 4.41
CA SER A 263 -24.01 -5.24 5.74
C SER A 263 -22.82 -4.29 5.86
N SER A 264 -21.66 -4.65 5.31
CA SER A 264 -20.45 -3.82 5.33
C SER A 264 -20.62 -2.57 4.47
N ILE A 265 -21.22 -2.72 3.28
CA ILE A 265 -21.56 -1.59 2.40
C ILE A 265 -22.52 -0.63 3.10
N ARG A 266 -23.58 -1.15 3.72
CA ARG A 266 -24.53 -0.37 4.52
C ARG A 266 -23.82 0.42 5.61
N GLN A 267 -22.90 -0.21 6.35
CA GLN A 267 -22.15 0.47 7.39
C GLN A 267 -21.27 1.60 6.85
N GLY A 268 -20.68 1.44 5.66
CA GLY A 268 -19.88 2.49 5.04
C GLY A 268 -20.73 3.65 4.53
N LEU A 269 -21.89 3.38 3.92
CA LEU A 269 -22.82 4.42 3.46
C LEU A 269 -23.39 5.28 4.61
N LEU A 270 -23.47 4.70 5.81
CA LEU A 270 -23.89 5.41 7.02
C LEU A 270 -22.75 6.17 7.71
N MET A 271 -21.50 6.02 7.25
CA MET A 271 -20.34 6.69 7.84
C MET A 271 -20.29 8.14 7.33
N PRO A 272 -20.07 9.13 8.22
CA PRO A 272 -19.89 10.52 7.79
C PRO A 272 -18.63 10.67 6.93
N ALA A 273 -18.72 11.45 5.86
CA ALA A 273 -17.65 11.66 4.88
C ALA A 273 -16.32 12.16 5.50
N SER A 274 -16.38 12.84 6.65
CA SER A 274 -15.20 13.31 7.38
C SER A 274 -14.33 12.17 7.95
N LEU A 275 -14.93 11.01 8.25
CA LEU A 275 -14.22 9.82 8.75
C LEU A 275 -13.61 8.98 7.61
N ALA A 276 -14.16 9.10 6.40
CA ALA A 276 -13.61 8.45 5.21
C ALA A 276 -12.33 9.13 4.70
N ALA A 277 -12.22 10.46 4.89
CA ALA A 277 -11.08 11.27 4.45
C ALA A 277 -9.87 11.24 5.40
N THR A 278 -10.09 10.91 6.67
CA THR A 278 -9.01 10.73 7.65
C THR A 278 -8.65 9.26 7.68
N GLY A 279 -7.57 8.91 6.97
CA GLY A 279 -6.88 7.63 7.11
C GLY A 279 -6.68 7.33 8.59
N GLY A 280 -7.55 6.48 9.14
CA GLY A 280 -7.62 6.23 10.56
C GLY A 280 -6.25 5.77 11.05
N ASN A 281 -5.70 6.48 12.03
CA ASN A 281 -4.62 5.98 12.85
C ASN A 281 -4.98 4.53 13.21
N GLY A 282 -4.11 3.59 12.83
CA GLY A 282 -4.38 2.14 12.79
C GLY A 282 -4.65 1.46 14.13
N GLU A 283 -5.16 2.18 15.13
CA GLU A 283 -5.42 1.71 16.49
C GLU A 283 -6.90 1.45 16.77
N THR A 284 -7.85 1.99 15.99
CA THR A 284 -9.29 1.81 16.30
C THR A 284 -9.93 0.54 15.70
N LEU A 285 -9.20 -0.23 14.88
CA LEU A 285 -9.67 -1.50 14.31
C LEU A 285 -9.36 -2.73 15.18
N ALA A 286 -8.75 -2.55 16.36
CA ALA A 286 -8.41 -3.63 17.29
C ALA A 286 -9.51 -3.99 18.31
N LYS A 287 -10.70 -3.39 18.25
CA LYS A 287 -11.86 -3.84 19.06
C LYS A 287 -12.94 -4.42 18.16
N ALA A 288 -12.88 -5.74 18.00
CA ALA A 288 -14.05 -6.51 17.58
C ALA A 288 -15.15 -6.41 18.67
N PRO A 289 -16.43 -6.26 18.32
CA PRO A 289 -17.52 -6.41 19.27
C PRO A 289 -17.82 -7.91 19.44
N GLY A 290 -17.70 -8.45 20.65
CA GLY A 290 -18.13 -9.83 20.93
C GLY A 290 -17.31 -10.65 21.93
N GLN A 291 -16.80 -10.04 22.99
CA GLN A 291 -16.52 -10.78 24.23
C GLN A 291 -17.23 -10.06 25.37
N ASP A 292 -18.52 -10.34 25.47
CA ASP A 292 -19.25 -10.40 26.73
C ASP A 292 -20.39 -11.40 26.49
N VAL A 293 -20.44 -12.40 27.38
CA VAL A 293 -21.19 -13.68 27.37
C VAL A 293 -20.48 -14.84 26.69
#